data_AF-A0A315XD10-F1
#
_entry.id   AF-A0A315XD10-F1
#
_cell.length_a   1.000
_cell.length_b   1.000
_cell.length_c   1.000
_cell.angle_alpha   90.00
_cell.angle_beta   90.00
_cell.angle_gamma   90.00
#
_symmetry.space_group_name_H-M   'P 1'
#
loop_
_entity.id
_entity.type
_entity.pdbx_description
1 polymer ?
#
loop_
_entity_poly.entity_id
_entity_poly.type
_entity_poly.pdbx_seq_one_letter_code
_entity_poly.pdbx_strand_id
1 'polypeptide(L)' 'MPIKGFEEYKRREYCNDIQCPIQLMMNKKAQDDHNDLREICQENCLHTTYEFHHWLVEKGYLLVRPGGI' A
#
# COMPACT_ATOMS: atom_id res chain seq x y z
N MET A 1 0.55 7.35 15.00
CA MET A 1 1.62 7.44 16.01
C MET A 1 2.35 6.12 15.97
N PRO A 2 3.69 6.09 15.90
CA PRO A 2 4.43 4.84 15.92
C PRO A 2 4.12 4.06 17.20
N ILE A 3 3.78 2.78 17.08
CA ILE A 3 3.61 1.92 18.25
C ILE A 3 4.98 1.35 18.63
N LYS A 4 5.43 1.62 19.85
CA LYS A 4 6.75 1.15 20.32
C LYS A 4 6.87 -0.38 20.19
N GLY A 5 7.91 -0.83 19.50
CA GLY A 5 8.17 -2.26 19.26
C GLY A 5 7.53 -2.83 17.99
N PHE A 6 6.83 -1.99 17.20
CA PHE A 6 6.24 -2.37 15.93
C PHE A 6 6.90 -1.61 14.77
N GLU A 7 6.96 -2.25 13.60
CA GLU A 7 7.29 -1.60 12.34
C GLU A 7 6.01 -1.12 11.65
N GLU A 8 6.04 0.11 11.12
CA GLU A 8 4.91 0.70 10.41
C GLU A 8 4.91 0.25 8.95
N TYR A 9 3.71 -0.02 8.41
CA TYR A 9 3.54 -0.27 6.97
C TYR A 9 3.98 0.95 6.17
N LYS A 10 4.85 0.74 5.18
CA LYS A 10 5.34 1.81 4.31
C LYS A 10 4.39 2.01 3.13
N ARG A 11 4.20 3.26 2.74
CA ARG A 11 3.33 3.60 1.60
C ARG A 11 3.79 2.84 0.34
N ARG A 12 2.86 2.15 -0.32
CA ARG A 12 3.06 1.35 -1.56
C ARG A 12 3.93 0.11 -1.37
N GLU A 13 4.22 -0.30 -0.13
CA GLU A 13 5.02 -1.49 0.12
C GLU A 13 4.39 -2.76 -0.46
N TYR A 14 3.08 -2.96 -0.26
CA TYR A 14 2.33 -4.04 -0.92
C TYR A 14 2.48 -4.00 -2.44
N CYS A 15 2.14 -2.87 -3.07
CA CYS A 15 2.15 -2.74 -4.52
C CYS A 15 3.55 -2.94 -5.13
N ASN A 16 4.61 -2.56 -4.41
CA ASN A 16 5.98 -2.83 -4.85
C ASN A 16 6.34 -4.31 -4.69
N ASP A 17 5.97 -4.95 -3.59
CA ASP A 17 6.28 -6.36 -3.33
C ASP A 17 5.62 -7.27 -4.37
N ILE A 18 4.32 -7.06 -4.65
CA ILE A 18 3.58 -7.84 -5.65
C ILE A 18 3.81 -7.39 -7.10
N GLN A 19 4.74 -6.47 -7.33
CA GLN A 19 5.07 -5.95 -8.67
C GLN A 19 3.84 -5.42 -9.43
N CYS A 20 2.97 -4.66 -8.74
CA CYS A 20 1.77 -4.07 -9.31
C CYS A 20 2.11 -3.26 -10.58
N PRO A 21 1.47 -3.51 -11.73
CA PRO A 21 1.83 -2.86 -12.99
C PRO A 21 1.69 -1.34 -12.92
N ILE A 22 0.67 -0.83 -12.23
CA ILE A 22 0.50 0.61 -12.01
C ILE A 22 1.66 1.17 -11.19
N GLN A 23 2.06 0.49 -10.11
CA GLN A 23 3.19 0.92 -9.29
C GLN A 23 4.51 0.88 -10.05
N LEU A 24 4.74 -0.13 -10.89
CA LEU A 24 5.93 -0.22 -11.73
C LEU A 24 5.98 0.90 -12.78
N MET A 25 4.84 1.26 -13.39
CA MET A 25 4.76 2.43 -14.26
C MET A 25 5.03 3.71 -13.48
N MET A 26 4.48 3.82 -12.27
CA MET A 26 4.71 4.96 -11.38
C MET A 26 6.17 5.10 -10.93
N ASN A 27 6.89 4.01 -10.73
CA ASN A 27 8.31 4.06 -10.37
C ASN A 27 9.19 4.54 -11.54
N LYS A 28 8.70 4.47 -12.79
CA LYS A 28 9.45 4.79 -14.01
C LYS A 28 9.34 6.24 -14.48
N LYS A 29 8.24 6.95 -14.20
CA LYS A 29 8.15 8.37 -14.60
C LYS A 29 8.73 9.32 -13.54
N ALA A 30 9.08 10.54 -13.97
CA ALA A 30 9.49 11.62 -13.08
C ALA A 30 8.36 12.00 -12.11
N GLN A 31 8.71 12.47 -10.91
CA GLN A 31 7.82 12.57 -9.75
C GLN A 31 6.55 13.43 -9.97
N ASP A 32 6.56 14.34 -10.96
CA ASP A 32 5.47 15.27 -11.29
C ASP A 32 4.47 14.77 -12.37
N ASP A 33 4.69 13.65 -13.05
CA ASP A 33 3.87 13.22 -14.22
C ASP A 33 2.98 11.99 -13.95
N HIS A 34 2.54 11.80 -12.71
CA HIS A 34 1.83 10.57 -12.30
C HIS A 34 0.38 10.77 -11.84
N ASN A 35 -0.20 11.95 -12.04
CA ASN A 35 -1.54 12.24 -11.50
C ASN A 35 -2.60 11.24 -12.00
N ASP A 36 -2.60 10.92 -13.29
CA ASP A 36 -3.53 9.96 -13.89
C ASP A 36 -3.35 8.54 -13.30
N LEU A 37 -2.11 8.13 -13.02
CA LEU A 37 -1.83 6.81 -12.43
C LEU A 37 -2.25 6.74 -10.95
N ARG A 38 -2.24 7.87 -10.24
CA ARG A 38 -2.72 7.94 -8.85
C ARG A 38 -4.23 7.80 -8.77
N GLU A 39 -4.96 8.38 -9.73
CA GLU A 39 -6.41 8.25 -9.81
C GLU A 39 -6.83 6.79 -9.95
N ILE A 40 -6.12 6.01 -10.78
CA ILE A 40 -6.34 4.56 -10.88
C ILE A 40 -6.18 3.88 -9.52
N CYS A 41 -5.11 4.18 -8.77
CA CYS A 41 -4.91 3.58 -7.44
C CYS A 41 -6.00 3.95 -6.42
N GLN A 42 -6.66 5.10 -6.57
CA GLN A 42 -7.65 5.61 -5.63
C GLN A 42 -9.05 5.10 -5.93
N GLU A 43 -9.46 5.18 -7.19
CA GLU A 43 -10.85 4.94 -7.59
C GLU A 43 -11.04 3.58 -8.29
N ASN A 44 -9.98 3.04 -8.91
CA ASN A 44 -10.05 1.87 -9.80
C ASN A 44 -8.90 0.89 -9.54
N CYS A 45 -8.55 0.66 -8.27
CA CYS A 45 -7.43 -0.20 -7.92
C CYS A 45 -7.64 -1.62 -8.48
N LEU A 46 -6.57 -2.17 -9.09
CA LEU A 46 -6.58 -3.55 -9.62
C LEU A 46 -6.62 -4.62 -8.52
N HIS A 47 -6.38 -4.23 -7.27
CA HIS A 47 -6.28 -5.13 -6.14
C HIS A 47 -7.43 -4.91 -5.18
N THR A 48 -7.92 -6.00 -4.63
CA THR A 48 -8.97 -6.02 -3.63
C THR A 48 -8.40 -5.79 -2.24
N THR A 49 -9.25 -5.28 -1.35
CA THR A 49 -8.96 -5.21 0.08
C THR A 49 -8.64 -6.60 0.67
N TYR A 50 -9.21 -7.67 0.13
CA TYR A 50 -8.94 -9.04 0.56
C TYR A 50 -7.49 -9.45 0.29
N GLU A 51 -6.99 -9.27 -0.94
CA GLU A 51 -5.61 -9.60 -1.31
C GLU A 51 -4.60 -8.82 -0.45
N PHE A 52 -4.84 -7.53 -0.25
CA PHE A 52 -3.98 -6.72 0.61
C PHE A 52 -3.95 -7.23 2.06
N HIS A 53 -5.10 -7.58 2.64
CA HIS A 53 -5.14 -8.11 4.00
C HIS A 53 -4.45 -9.45 4.13
N HIS A 54 -4.61 -10.35 3.16
CA HIS A 54 -3.91 -11.63 3.16
C HIS A 54 -2.39 -11.44 3.09
N TRP A 55 -1.94 -10.53 2.23
CA TRP A 55 -0.52 -10.18 2.15
C TRP A 55 0.02 -9.62 3.48
N LEU A 56 -0.74 -8.77 4.18
CA LEU A 56 -0.34 -8.27 5.50
C LEU A 56 -0.13 -9.41 6.49
N VAL A 57 -1.04 -10.38 6.53
CA VAL A 57 -0.94 -11.56 7.39
C VAL A 57 0.29 -12.40 7.03
N GLU A 58 0.53 -12.64 5.74
CA GLU A 58 1.67 -13.41 5.25
C GLU A 58 3.02 -12.75 5.60
N LYS A 59 3.09 -11.42 5.60
CA LYS A 59 4.28 -10.66 6.00
C LYS A 59 4.41 -10.45 7.51
N GLY A 60 3.45 -10.93 8.30
CA GLY A 60 3.47 -10.84 9.76
C GLY A 60 3.04 -9.49 10.33
N TYR A 61 2.33 -8.65 9.56
CA TYR A 61 1.77 -7.41 10.08
C TYR A 61 0.60 -7.68 11.02
N LEU A 62 0.50 -6.85 12.06
CA LEU A 62 -0.63 -6.80 12.96
C LEU A 62 -1.52 -5.59 12.62
N LEU A 63 -2.82 -5.83 12.42
CA LEU A 63 -3.81 -4.76 12.32
C LEU A 63 -4.18 -4.27 13.72
N VAL A 64 -3.90 -3.00 13.99
CA VAL A 64 -4.16 -2.35 15.26
C VAL A 64 -5.31 -1.35 15.11
N ARG A 65 -6.38 -1.55 15.88
CA ARG A 65 -7.45 -0.57 16.01
C ARG A 65 -7.19 0.26 17.27
N PRO A 66 -7.06 1.58 17.19
CA PRO A 66 -6.95 2.40 18.39
C PRO A 66 -8.24 2.26 19.22
N GLY A 67 -8.10 2.08 20.54
CA GLY A 67 -9.21 2.32 21.47
C GLY A 67 -9.55 3.80 21.41
N GLY A 68 -10.84 4.14 21.27
CA GLY A 68 -11.26 5.54 21.16
C GLY A 68 -10.72 6.38 22.32
N ILE A 69 -10.24 7.59 22.00
CA ILE A 69 -10.04 8.68 22.96
C ILE A 69 -11.26 9.58 22.84
#